data_AF-A0A1K2D9D2-F1
#
_entry.id   AF-A0A1K2D9D2-F1
#
_cell.length_a   1.000
_cell.length_b   1.000
_cell.length_c   1.000
_cell.angle_alpha   90.00
_cell.angle_beta   90.00
_cell.angle_gamma   90.00
#
_symmetry.space_group_name_H-M   'P 1'
#
loop_
_entity.id
_entity.type
_entity.pdbx_description
1 polymer ?
#
loop_
_entity_poly.entity_id
_entity_poly.type
_entity_poly.pdbx_seq_one_letter_code
_entity_poly.pdbx_strand_id
1 'polypeptide(L)'
;MCPGATGTCRRRLPADRQALPVLAHLRCGDTCARLAAGFRIGIATVHRCTREVIDVLAALAPTTTEAMKTIRTKAFVIPDGTLLPIGRIAADTPYRSGKHSATA
;
A
#
# COMPACT_ATOMS: atom_id res chain seq x y z
N MET A 1 -26.94 -7.14 -6.45
CA MET A 1 -26.08 -7.63 -5.35
C MET A 1 -25.49 -6.42 -4.67
N CYS A 2 -26.07 -5.99 -3.55
CA CYS A 2 -25.68 -4.78 -2.83
C CYS A 2 -24.46 -5.08 -1.96
N PRO A 3 -23.35 -4.32 -2.03
CA PRO A 3 -22.26 -4.52 -1.10
C PRO A 3 -22.75 -4.13 0.30
N GLY A 4 -22.71 -5.11 1.20
CA GLY A 4 -23.20 -5.03 2.57
C GLY A 4 -22.60 -3.86 3.33
N ALA A 5 -23.45 -3.24 4.15
CA ALA A 5 -23.09 -2.21 5.11
C ALA A 5 -21.97 -2.74 6.03
N THR A 6 -20.74 -2.30 5.77
CA THR A 6 -19.63 -2.48 6.70
C THR A 6 -19.88 -1.54 7.87
N GLY A 7 -20.63 -2.02 8.86
CA GLY A 7 -20.92 -1.29 10.08
C GLY A 7 -19.62 -0.94 10.82
N THR A 8 -19.23 0.32 10.80
CA THR A 8 -18.13 0.84 11.63
C THR A 8 -18.72 1.56 12.83
N CYS A 9 -19.01 0.80 13.89
CA CYS A 9 -19.61 1.28 15.15
C CYS A 9 -18.71 2.22 15.97
N ARG A 10 -17.68 2.86 15.37
CA ARG A 10 -16.78 3.79 16.08
C ARG A 10 -16.26 4.91 15.18
N ARG A 11 -17.13 5.81 14.73
CA ARG A 11 -16.68 7.08 14.12
C ARG A 11 -16.42 8.12 15.21
N ARG A 12 -15.21 8.10 15.78
CA ARG A 12 -14.69 9.28 16.51
C ARG A 12 -14.12 10.34 15.56
N LEU A 13 -13.87 9.96 14.30
CA LEU A 13 -13.52 10.87 13.20
C LEU A 13 -14.51 10.69 12.03
N PRO A 14 -14.94 11.79 11.39
CA PRO A 14 -15.76 11.72 10.19
C PRO A 14 -14.94 11.17 9.00
N ALA A 15 -15.62 10.56 8.02
CA ALA A 15 -14.99 9.75 6.96
C ALA A 15 -14.01 10.55 6.08
N ASP A 16 -14.31 11.83 5.84
CA ASP A 16 -13.45 12.82 5.19
C ASP A 16 -12.10 12.97 5.90
N ARG A 17 -12.08 13.06 7.24
CA ARG A 17 -10.83 13.14 8.02
C ARG A 17 -10.05 11.84 8.06
N GLN A 18 -10.70 10.69 7.84
CA GLN A 18 -10.02 9.40 7.76
C GLN A 18 -9.39 9.18 6.38
N ALA A 19 -9.99 9.69 5.31
CA ALA A 19 -9.50 9.52 3.95
C ALA A 19 -8.23 10.34 3.66
N LEU A 20 -8.11 11.54 4.23
CA LEU A 20 -7.00 12.46 3.93
C LEU A 20 -5.61 11.93 4.31
N PRO A 21 -5.38 11.34 5.52
CA PRO A 21 -4.11 10.71 5.85
C PRO A 21 -3.74 9.57 4.89
N VAL A 22 -4.74 8.82 4.42
CA VAL A 22 -4.53 7.67 3.53
C VAL A 22 -4.19 8.12 2.12
N LEU A 23 -4.86 9.15 1.60
CA LEU A 23 -4.50 9.75 0.32
C LEU A 23 -3.09 10.35 0.35
N ALA A 24 -2.69 10.98 1.46
CA ALA A 24 -1.32 11.45 1.65
C ALA A 24 -0.32 10.28 1.70
N HIS A 25 -0.65 9.17 2.37
CA HIS A 25 0.17 7.96 2.36
C HIS A 25 0.33 7.37 0.95
N LEU A 26 -0.77 7.19 0.21
CA LEU A 26 -0.76 6.59 -1.13
C LEU A 26 -0.09 7.50 -2.17
N ARG A 27 -0.27 8.82 -2.08
CA ARG A 27 0.29 9.77 -3.05
C ARG A 27 1.76 10.10 -2.78
N CYS A 28 2.14 10.25 -1.52
CA CYS A 28 3.43 10.83 -1.13
C CYS A 28 4.36 9.84 -0.40
N GLY A 29 3.92 8.61 -0.11
CA GLY A 29 4.72 7.64 0.64
C GLY A 29 5.04 8.09 2.07
N ASP A 30 4.19 8.94 2.63
CA ASP A 30 4.34 9.54 3.95
C ASP A 30 4.38 8.49 5.08
N THR A 31 5.27 8.67 6.06
CA THR A 31 5.34 7.79 7.24
C THR A 31 4.17 8.07 8.19
N CYS A 32 3.71 7.05 8.92
CA CYS A 32 2.62 7.21 9.88
C CYS A 32 2.88 8.28 10.95
N ALA A 33 4.15 8.49 11.33
CA ALA A 33 4.55 9.54 12.27
C ALA A 33 4.38 10.95 11.68
N ARG A 34 4.75 11.14 10.41
CA ARG A 34 4.61 12.42 9.70
C ARG A 34 3.13 12.79 9.50
N LEU A 35 2.31 11.79 9.16
CA LEU A 35 0.85 11.95 9.09
C LEU A 35 0.24 12.23 10.46
N ALA A 36 0.62 11.50 11.50
CA ALA A 36 0.11 11.72 12.85
C ALA A 36 0.37 13.16 13.33
N ALA A 37 1.59 13.67 13.11
CA ALA A 37 1.95 15.04 13.43
C ALA A 37 1.15 16.07 12.60
N GLY A 38 1.05 15.88 11.29
CA GLY A 38 0.33 16.80 10.39
C GLY A 38 -1.17 16.86 10.64
N PHE A 39 -1.78 15.73 10.99
CA PHE A 39 -3.23 15.62 11.24
C PHE A 39 -3.59 15.75 12.73
N ARG A 40 -2.61 15.92 13.63
CA ARG A 40 -2.78 16.00 15.10
C ARG A 40 -3.61 14.84 15.67
N ILE A 41 -3.30 13.63 15.20
CA ILE A 41 -3.93 12.37 15.65
C ILE A 41 -2.86 11.37 16.10
N GLY A 42 -3.26 10.34 16.83
CA GLY A 42 -2.33 9.28 17.25
C GLY A 42 -1.85 8.42 16.07
N ILE A 43 -0.62 7.93 16.14
CA ILE A 43 -0.04 7.01 15.14
C ILE A 43 -0.93 5.76 14.97
N ALA A 44 -1.45 5.21 16.06
CA ALA A 44 -2.37 4.07 16.01
C ALA A 44 -3.68 4.39 15.26
N THR A 45 -4.15 5.64 15.32
CA THR A 45 -5.32 6.11 14.56
C THR A 45 -4.99 6.19 13.08
N VAL A 46 -3.83 6.75 12.70
CA VAL A 46 -3.38 6.76 11.30
C VAL A 46 -3.33 5.34 10.74
N HIS A 47 -2.69 4.41 11.45
CA HIS A 47 -2.59 3.02 11.01
C HIS A 47 -3.96 2.36 10.83
N ARG A 48 -4.89 2.58 11.76
CA ARG A 48 -6.26 2.05 11.65
C ARG A 48 -6.98 2.64 10.43
N CYS A 49 -6.95 3.95 10.25
CA CYS A 49 -7.59 4.61 9.11
C CYS A 49 -7.00 4.12 7.78
N THR A 50 -5.67 3.98 7.69
CA THR A 50 -5.00 3.42 6.51
C THR A 50 -5.49 2.03 6.20
N ARG A 51 -5.58 1.15 7.19
CA ARG A 51 -6.07 -0.22 6.99
C ARG A 51 -7.54 -0.24 6.52
N GLU A 52 -8.42 0.50 7.19
CA GLU A 52 -9.85 0.52 6.85
C GLU A 52 -10.09 1.04 5.42
N VAL A 53 -9.39 2.08 5.01
CA VAL A 53 -9.51 2.61 3.64
C VAL A 53 -8.91 1.64 2.62
N ILE A 54 -7.78 0.99 2.92
CA ILE A 54 -7.22 -0.05 2.05
C ILE A 54 -8.21 -1.21 1.90
N ASP A 55 -8.87 -1.65 2.97
CA ASP A 55 -9.87 -2.72 2.92
C ASP A 55 -11.07 -2.33 2.02
N VAL A 56 -11.53 -1.07 2.12
CA VAL A 56 -12.58 -0.54 1.23
C VAL A 56 -12.11 -0.47 -0.22
N LEU A 57 -10.90 0.02 -0.47
CA LEU A 57 -10.32 0.09 -1.82
C LEU A 57 -10.11 -1.30 -2.41
N ALA A 58 -9.68 -2.27 -1.61
CA ALA A 58 -9.49 -3.66 -2.02
C ALA A 58 -10.83 -4.32 -2.38
N ALA A 59 -11.90 -4.02 -1.65
CA ALA A 59 -13.25 -4.48 -1.99
C ALA A 59 -13.78 -3.90 -3.31
N LEU A 60 -13.31 -2.70 -3.69
CA LEU A 60 -13.64 -2.03 -4.96
C LEU A 60 -12.65 -2.37 -6.09
N ALA A 61 -11.53 -3.02 -5.77
CA ALA A 61 -10.48 -3.28 -6.74
C ALA A 61 -10.95 -4.30 -7.78
N PRO A 62 -10.54 -4.13 -9.06
CA PRO A 62 -10.80 -5.14 -10.07
C PRO A 62 -10.10 -6.45 -9.69
N THR A 63 -10.71 -7.58 -10.05
CA THR A 63 -10.05 -8.88 -9.91
C THR A 63 -8.76 -8.89 -10.71
N THR A 64 -7.80 -9.74 -10.34
CA THR A 64 -6.52 -9.85 -11.05
C THR A 64 -6.71 -10.08 -12.54
N THR A 65 -7.69 -10.88 -12.95
CA THR A 65 -8.00 -11.13 -14.36
C THR A 65 -8.51 -9.88 -15.08
N GLU A 66 -9.43 -9.12 -14.49
CA GLU A 66 -9.93 -7.86 -15.06
C GLU A 66 -8.85 -6.78 -15.11
N ALA A 67 -8.02 -6.71 -14.06
CA ALA A 67 -6.84 -5.87 -14.02
C ALA A 67 -5.89 -6.23 -15.17
N MET A 68 -5.57 -7.52 -15.37
CA MET A 68 -4.68 -8.00 -16.44
C MET A 68 -5.24 -7.74 -17.84
N LYS A 69 -6.56 -7.85 -18.03
CA LYS A 69 -7.23 -7.51 -19.30
C LYS A 69 -7.11 -6.01 -19.60
N THR A 70 -7.35 -5.16 -18.60
CA THR A 70 -7.21 -3.70 -18.70
C THR A 70 -5.75 -3.27 -18.89
N ILE A 71 -4.83 -3.98 -18.26
CA ILE A 71 -3.38 -3.82 -18.40
C ILE A 71 -3.00 -4.15 -19.84
N ARG A 72 -3.43 -5.28 -20.39
CA ARG A 72 -3.14 -5.70 -21.77
C ARG A 72 -3.62 -4.72 -22.85
N THR A 73 -4.72 -3.98 -22.61
CA THR A 73 -5.20 -2.95 -23.55
C THR A 73 -4.41 -1.65 -23.46
N LYS A 74 -3.60 -1.46 -22.41
CA LYS A 74 -2.62 -0.38 -22.31
C LYS A 74 -1.34 -0.87 -22.97
N ALA A 75 -0.84 -0.12 -23.96
CA ALA A 75 0.38 -0.48 -24.66
C ALA A 75 1.58 -0.54 -23.69
N PHE A 76 2.12 -1.73 -23.46
CA PHE A 76 3.45 -1.88 -22.86
C PHE A 76 4.48 -1.74 -23.96
N VAL A 77 5.06 -0.56 -24.08
CA VAL A 77 6.37 -0.40 -24.68
C VAL A 77 7.32 -0.12 -23.52
N ILE A 78 8.16 -1.09 -23.15
CA ILE A 78 9.46 -0.76 -22.56
C ILE A 78 10.35 -0.57 -23.80
N PRO A 79 10.71 0.68 -24.18
CA PRO A 79 11.34 0.92 -25.47
C PRO A 79 12.71 0.24 -25.61
N ASP A 80 13.36 -0.16 -24.50
CA ASP A 80 14.76 -0.63 -24.51
C ASP A 80 15.09 -1.74 -23.47
N GLY A 81 14.11 -2.54 -23.02
CA GLY A 81 14.40 -3.65 -22.08
C GLY A 81 14.86 -3.24 -20.67
N THR A 82 14.72 -1.96 -20.30
CA THR A 82 15.06 -1.49 -18.95
C THR A 82 13.95 -1.85 -17.95
N LEU A 83 14.28 -2.64 -16.93
CA LEU A 83 13.40 -2.91 -15.80
C LEU A 83 13.16 -1.61 -15.02
N LEU A 84 11.90 -1.16 -14.96
CA LEU A 84 11.49 -0.14 -14.00
C LEU A 84 11.84 -0.64 -12.59
N PRO A 85 12.53 0.14 -11.74
CA PRO A 85 12.68 -0.19 -10.33
C PRO A 85 11.30 -0.08 -9.68
N ILE A 86 10.52 -1.15 -9.78
CA ILE A 86 9.35 -1.40 -8.94
C ILE A 86 9.94 -1.53 -7.55
N GLY A 87 9.82 -0.48 -6.73
CA GLY A 87 10.53 -0.31 -5.48
C GLY A 87 10.51 -1.56 -4.61
N ARG A 88 11.56 -2.38 -4.72
CA ARG A 88 11.97 -3.26 -3.64
C ARG A 88 12.54 -2.32 -2.59
N ILE A 89 11.90 -2.27 -1.43
CA ILE A 89 12.49 -1.62 -0.25
C ILE A 89 13.88 -2.23 -0.10
N ALA A 90 14.90 -1.40 -0.29
CA ALA A 90 16.29 -1.81 -0.21
C ALA A 90 16.56 -2.35 1.19
N ALA A 91 16.60 -3.66 1.31
CA ALA A 91 17.51 -4.30 2.24
C ALA A 91 18.67 -4.82 1.38
N ASP A 92 19.61 -3.93 1.06
CA ASP A 92 20.93 -4.29 0.52
C ASP A 92 21.79 -4.99 1.60
N THR A 93 21.18 -5.86 2.40
CA THR A 93 21.90 -6.77 3.28
C THR A 93 22.04 -8.07 2.52
N PRO A 94 23.21 -8.36 1.92
CA PRO A 94 23.46 -9.69 1.39
C PRO A 94 23.28 -10.71 2.53
N TYR A 95 22.31 -11.59 2.37
CA TYR A 95 22.09 -12.71 3.27
C TYR A 95 23.29 -13.66 3.17
N ARG A 96 24.29 -13.48 4.05
CA ARG A 96 25.40 -14.42 4.20
C ARG A 96 24.94 -15.59 5.06
N SER A 97 24.31 -16.57 4.44
CA SER A 97 24.20 -17.91 5.03
C SER A 97 25.61 -18.50 5.06
N GLY A 98 26.28 -18.41 6.20
CA GLY A 98 27.53 -19.11 6.44
C GLY A 98 27.30 -20.62 6.42
N LYS A 99 27.40 -21.23 5.24
CA LYS A 99 27.43 -22.68 5.09
C LYS A 99 28.43 -23.07 4.01
N HIS A 100 29.48 -23.76 4.48
CA HIS A 100 30.52 -24.51 3.77
C HIS A 100 31.65 -23.61 3.23
N SER A 101 32.93 -23.87 3.50
CA SER A 101 33.62 -25.16 3.41
C SER A 101 34.68 -25.37 4.49
N ALA A 102 34.78 -26.62 4.96
CA ALA A 102 36.01 -27.18 5.52
C ALA A 102 37.11 -27.28 4.45
N THR A 103 38.35 -27.50 4.92
CA THR A 103 39.57 -27.95 4.19
C THR A 103 40.59 -26.83 3.91
N ALA A 104 41.62 -26.73 4.75
CA ALA A 104 42.88 -27.47 4.60
C ALA A 104 43.50 -27.69 5.99
#